data_AF-A0A8D8AMI8-F1
#
_entry.id   AF-A0A8D8AMI8-F1
#
_cell.length_a   1.000
_cell.length_b   1.000
_cell.length_c   1.000
_cell.angle_alpha   90.00
_cell.angle_beta   90.00
_cell.angle_gamma   90.00
#
_symmetry.space_group_name_H-M   'P 1'
#
loop_
_entity.id
_entity.type
_entity.pdbx_description
1 polymer ?
#
loop_
_entity_poly.entity_id
_entity_poly.type
_entity_poly.pdbx_seq_one_letter_code
_entity_poly.pdbx_strand_id
1 'polypeptide(L)'
;DETMIHNGPPHDSNFGYSYAKRMIDITNRAYNQQHGDMFTSVVPCNVFGPFDNFTPGVSHVIPGMIHRLHETIYVKDPEKPQEEKTFSVYGTGKPLRQFIYSID
;
A
#
# COMPACT_ATOMS: atom_id res chain seq x y z
N ASP A 1 14.57 12.13 2.76
CA ASP A 1 15.85 11.50 3.15
C ASP A 1 15.51 10.20 3.86
N GLU A 2 16.01 9.08 3.35
CA GLU A 2 15.74 7.73 3.85
C GLU A 2 16.62 7.33 5.04
N THR A 3 17.51 8.21 5.51
CA THR A 3 18.34 8.00 6.72
C THR A 3 17.51 7.72 7.97
N MET A 4 16.23 8.09 7.97
CA MET A 4 15.31 7.97 9.10
C MET A 4 14.50 6.67 9.11
N ILE A 5 14.76 5.71 8.20
CA ILE A 5 13.89 4.53 8.01
C ILE A 5 13.75 3.64 9.27
N HIS A 6 14.80 3.63 10.10
CA HIS A 6 14.85 2.90 11.37
C HIS A 6 14.55 3.78 12.59
N ASN A 7 14.29 5.06 12.40
CA ASN A 7 14.08 5.99 13.50
C ASN A 7 12.63 5.95 13.98
N GLY A 8 12.45 5.85 15.29
CA GLY A 8 11.14 5.77 15.95
C GLY A 8 10.45 4.41 15.82
N PRO A 9 9.48 4.13 16.70
CA PRO A 9 8.65 2.93 16.59
C PRO A 9 7.78 3.00 15.32
N PRO A 10 7.48 1.85 14.69
CA PRO A 10 6.46 1.80 13.65
C PRO A 10 5.08 2.10 14.24
N HIS A 11 4.10 2.35 13.37
CA HIS A 11 2.73 2.58 13.81
C HIS A 11 2.14 1.32 14.48
N ASP A 12 1.41 1.50 15.58
CA ASP A 12 0.93 0.39 16.42
C ASP A 12 0.02 -0.59 15.66
N SER A 13 -0.73 -0.11 14.66
CA SER A 13 -1.61 -0.98 13.88
C SER A 13 -0.88 -2.02 13.02
N ASN A 14 0.43 -1.86 12.78
CA ASN A 14 1.22 -2.74 11.93
C ASN A 14 2.63 -3.01 12.48
N PHE A 15 2.85 -2.85 13.79
CA PHE A 15 4.18 -2.88 14.39
C PHE A 15 4.94 -4.19 14.10
N GLY A 16 4.26 -5.35 14.22
CA GLY A 16 4.86 -6.66 14.00
C GLY A 16 5.37 -6.85 12.56
N TYR A 17 4.56 -6.46 11.59
CA TYR A 17 4.95 -6.45 10.17
C TYR A 17 6.15 -5.51 9.94
N SER A 18 6.08 -4.30 10.49
CA SER A 18 7.09 -3.27 10.28
C SER A 18 8.45 -3.66 10.87
N TYR A 19 8.49 -4.19 12.10
CA TYR A 19 9.74 -4.67 12.69
C TYR A 19 10.30 -5.87 11.91
N ALA A 20 9.47 -6.83 11.52
CA ALA A 20 9.91 -7.98 10.74
C ALA A 20 10.57 -7.55 9.42
N LYS A 21 10.00 -6.57 8.71
CA LYS A 21 10.60 -6.02 7.47
C LYS A 21 11.88 -5.21 7.74
N ARG A 22 11.94 -4.44 8.82
CA ARG A 22 13.17 -3.71 9.21
C ARG A 22 14.35 -4.67 9.47
N MET A 23 14.09 -5.85 10.03
CA MET A 23 15.14 -6.85 10.28
C MET A 23 15.78 -7.40 9.00
N ILE A 24 15.14 -7.27 7.83
CA ILE A 24 15.73 -7.70 6.55
C ILE A 24 16.97 -6.85 6.23
N ASP A 25 16.89 -5.52 6.36
CA ASP A 25 18.05 -4.63 6.12
C ASP A 25 19.18 -4.91 7.11
N ILE A 26 18.86 -5.12 8.40
CA ILE A 26 19.86 -5.51 9.40
C ILE A 26 20.52 -6.84 9.05
N THR A 27 19.73 -7.82 8.59
CA THR A 27 20.24 -9.13 8.15
C THR A 27 21.15 -8.98 6.94
N ASN A 28 20.76 -8.20 5.93
CA ASN A 28 21.58 -7.94 4.74
C ASN A 28 22.95 -7.36 5.11
N ARG A 29 22.99 -6.40 6.04
CA ARG A 29 24.24 -5.81 6.55
C ARG A 29 25.09 -6.82 7.30
N ALA A 30 24.47 -7.64 8.15
CA ALA A 30 25.18 -8.66 8.92
C ALA A 30 25.83 -9.72 8.00
N TYR A 31 25.10 -10.18 6.97
CA TYR A 31 25.63 -11.11 5.98
C TYR A 31 26.79 -10.50 5.18
N ASN A 32 26.67 -9.23 4.78
CA ASN A 32 27.78 -8.55 4.12
C ASN A 32 29.03 -8.47 5.01
N GLN A 33 28.87 -8.12 6.29
CA GLN A 33 29.98 -8.02 7.23
C GLN A 33 30.66 -9.37 7.51
N GLN A 34 29.89 -10.44 7.63
CA GLN A 34 30.42 -11.76 7.99
C GLN A 34 30.93 -12.56 6.79
N HIS A 35 30.29 -12.40 5.63
CA HIS A 35 30.51 -13.27 4.45
C HIS A 35 30.88 -12.51 3.18
N GLY A 36 30.79 -11.18 3.16
CA GLY A 36 31.01 -10.38 1.95
C GLY A 36 29.83 -10.39 0.97
N ASP A 37 28.71 -11.00 1.35
CA ASP A 37 27.52 -11.13 0.49
C ASP A 37 26.90 -9.76 0.18
N MET A 38 26.48 -9.55 -1.07
CA MET A 38 25.88 -8.28 -1.52
C MET A 38 24.36 -8.37 -1.58
N PHE A 39 23.73 -8.56 -0.42
CA PHE A 39 22.26 -8.50 -0.33
C PHE A 39 21.78 -7.07 -0.16
N THR A 40 20.63 -6.77 -0.76
CA THR A 40 19.98 -5.45 -0.68
C THR A 40 18.48 -5.60 -0.47
N SER A 41 17.83 -4.51 -0.08
CA SER A 41 16.39 -4.43 0.12
C SER A 41 15.86 -3.12 -0.45
N VAL A 42 14.67 -3.19 -1.05
CA VAL A 42 13.92 -2.01 -1.50
C VAL A 42 12.70 -1.81 -0.62
N VAL A 43 12.36 -0.56 -0.32
CA VAL A 43 11.19 -0.19 0.49
C VAL A 43 10.26 0.65 -0.38
N PRO A 44 9.33 0.00 -1.12
CA PRO A 44 8.38 0.75 -1.93
C PRO A 44 7.38 1.49 -1.05
N CYS A 45 6.76 2.53 -1.60
CA CYS A 45 5.56 3.14 -1.02
C CYS A 45 4.33 2.26 -1.33
N ASN A 46 3.13 2.86 -1.47
CA ASN A 46 1.95 2.07 -1.79
C ASN A 46 1.97 1.67 -3.27
N VAL A 47 2.18 0.39 -3.55
CA VAL A 47 2.16 -0.15 -4.91
C VAL A 47 0.70 -0.35 -5.36
N PHE A 48 0.41 -0.08 -6.64
CA PHE A 48 -0.87 -0.44 -7.27
C PHE A 48 -0.68 -0.86 -8.73
N GLY A 49 -1.58 -1.68 -9.25
CA GLY A 49 -1.58 -2.04 -10.67
C GLY A 49 -2.43 -3.25 -11.02
N PRO A 50 -2.27 -3.80 -12.24
CA PRO A 50 -2.86 -5.08 -12.61
C PRO A 50 -2.46 -6.19 -11.64
N PHE A 51 -3.34 -7.19 -11.46
CA PHE A 51 -3.15 -8.32 -10.54
C PHE A 51 -3.10 -7.98 -9.03
N ASP A 52 -3.42 -6.73 -8.65
CA ASP A 52 -3.64 -6.36 -7.25
C ASP A 52 -4.90 -7.03 -6.68
N ASN A 53 -5.08 -6.98 -5.36
CA ASN A 53 -6.23 -7.54 -4.70
C ASN A 53 -7.40 -6.54 -4.68
N PHE A 54 -8.39 -6.77 -5.55
CA PHE A 54 -9.63 -5.98 -5.64
C PHE A 54 -10.76 -6.49 -4.72
N THR A 55 -10.48 -7.47 -3.86
CA THR A 55 -11.51 -8.07 -2.98
C THR A 55 -11.92 -7.09 -1.87
N PRO A 56 -13.22 -6.81 -1.71
CA PRO A 56 -13.72 -5.96 -0.63
C PRO A 56 -13.25 -6.39 0.76
N GLY A 57 -12.93 -5.42 1.61
CA GLY A 57 -12.53 -5.65 3.01
C GLY A 57 -11.06 -6.05 3.21
N VAL A 58 -10.37 -6.49 2.16
CA VAL A 58 -8.94 -6.86 2.21
C VAL A 58 -8.08 -6.15 1.16
N SER A 59 -8.68 -5.39 0.26
CA SER A 59 -8.00 -4.58 -0.76
C SER A 59 -7.26 -3.38 -0.17
N HIS A 60 -6.13 -3.01 -0.77
CA HIS A 60 -5.49 -1.71 -0.53
C HIS A 60 -6.34 -0.54 -1.07
N VAL A 61 -5.90 0.70 -0.78
CA VAL A 61 -6.68 1.92 -1.05
C VAL A 61 -7.10 2.04 -2.51
N ILE A 62 -6.15 2.00 -3.46
CA ILE A 62 -6.46 2.15 -4.90
C ILE A 62 -7.33 1.01 -5.43
N PRO A 63 -6.97 -0.29 -5.31
CA PRO A 63 -7.81 -1.36 -5.84
C PRO A 63 -9.19 -1.38 -5.18
N GLY A 64 -9.28 -1.10 -3.88
CA GLY A 64 -10.54 -1.00 -3.16
C GLY A 64 -11.42 0.16 -3.63
N MET A 65 -10.83 1.32 -3.94
CA MET A 65 -11.55 2.46 -4.52
C MET A 65 -12.03 2.17 -5.94
N ILE A 66 -11.20 1.55 -6.78
CA ILE A 66 -11.57 1.15 -8.15
C ILE A 66 -12.75 0.18 -8.10
N HIS A 67 -12.66 -0.86 -7.28
CA HIS A 67 -13.73 -1.85 -7.15
C HIS A 67 -15.04 -1.19 -6.67
N ARG A 68 -14.99 -0.39 -5.59
CA ARG A 68 -16.20 0.26 -5.07
C ARG A 68 -16.80 1.27 -6.06
N LEU A 69 -15.97 1.96 -6.84
CA LEU A 69 -16.44 2.87 -7.87
C LEU A 69 -17.10 2.10 -9.01
N HIS A 70 -16.50 0.99 -9.46
CA HIS A 70 -17.10 0.07 -10.42
C HIS A 70 -18.47 -0.44 -9.95
N GLU A 71 -18.58 -0.90 -8.70
CA GLU A 71 -19.84 -1.34 -8.10
C GLU A 71 -20.92 -0.23 -8.10
N THR A 72 -20.54 1.00 -7.73
CA THR A 72 -21.46 2.15 -7.76
C THR A 72 -21.93 2.46 -9.18
N ILE A 73 -21.03 2.42 -10.17
CA ILE A 73 -21.36 2.80 -11.55
C ILE A 73 -22.19 1.71 -12.24
N TYR A 74 -21.86 0.43 -12.06
CA TYR A 74 -22.39 -0.64 -12.92
C TYR A 74 -23.32 -1.62 -12.22
N VAL A 75 -23.28 -1.76 -10.89
CA VAL A 75 -23.95 -2.87 -10.19
C VAL A 75 -25.13 -2.41 -9.35
N LYS A 76 -24.95 -1.38 -8.51
CA LYS A 76 -25.97 -1.04 -7.50
C LYS A 76 -27.25 -0.46 -8.09
N ASP A 77 -27.14 0.40 -9.11
CA ASP A 77 -28.28 1.07 -9.76
C ASP A 77 -27.98 1.27 -11.26
N PRO A 78 -28.08 0.22 -12.10
CA PRO A 78 -27.64 0.29 -13.50
C PRO A 78 -28.42 1.32 -14.32
N GLU A 79 -29.71 1.50 -14.07
CA GLU A 79 -30.58 2.44 -14.79
C GLU A 79 -30.45 3.89 -14.35
N LYS A 80 -29.82 4.14 -13.20
CA LYS A 80 -29.68 5.49 -12.67
C LYS A 80 -28.66 6.30 -13.51
N PRO A 81 -28.99 7.53 -13.93
CA PRO A 81 -28.05 8.38 -14.65
C PRO A 81 -26.75 8.55 -13.87
N GLN A 82 -25.61 8.56 -14.57
CA GLN A 82 -24.30 8.57 -13.93
C GLN A 82 -24.08 9.82 -13.06
N GLU A 83 -24.66 10.94 -13.45
CA GLU A 83 -24.68 12.21 -12.71
C GLU A 83 -25.43 12.15 -11.36
N GLU A 84 -26.35 11.21 -11.20
CA GLU A 84 -27.08 11.03 -9.94
C GLU A 84 -26.43 9.98 -9.03
N LYS A 85 -25.40 9.28 -9.49
CA LYS A 85 -24.68 8.26 -8.71
C LYS A 85 -23.70 8.94 -7.76
N THR A 86 -23.75 8.55 -6.49
CA THR A 86 -22.87 9.11 -5.45
C THR A 86 -21.83 8.08 -5.01
N PHE A 87 -20.54 8.46 -5.06
CA PHE A 87 -19.44 7.65 -4.56
C PHE A 87 -18.86 8.28 -3.29
N SER A 88 -18.94 7.58 -2.16
CA SER A 88 -18.44 8.08 -0.87
C SER A 88 -17.02 7.61 -0.60
N VAL A 89 -16.08 8.55 -0.43
CA VAL A 89 -14.72 8.25 0.06
C VAL A 89 -14.72 8.28 1.58
N TYR A 90 -14.04 7.32 2.22
CA TYR A 90 -14.02 7.21 3.67
C TYR A 90 -12.93 8.09 4.30
N GLY A 91 -13.23 8.64 5.47
CA GLY A 91 -12.33 9.53 6.20
C GLY A 91 -12.40 10.98 5.73
N THR A 92 -11.42 11.78 6.17
CA THR A 92 -11.43 13.23 5.96
C THR A 92 -10.85 13.69 4.62
N GLY A 93 -10.21 12.78 3.88
CA GLY A 93 -9.45 13.11 2.66
C GLY A 93 -8.14 13.89 2.89
N LYS A 94 -7.83 14.26 4.14
CA LYS A 94 -6.60 15.00 4.48
C LYS A 94 -5.31 14.17 4.49
N PRO A 95 -5.31 12.86 4.82
CA PRO A 95 -4.06 12.09 4.86
C PRO A 95 -3.40 12.01 3.48
N LEU A 96 -2.11 12.34 3.43
CA LEU A 96 -1.30 12.23 2.22
C LEU A 96 -0.78 10.80 2.04
N ARG A 97 -0.67 10.35 0.79
CA ARG A 97 -0.15 9.04 0.41
C ARG A 97 0.72 9.19 -0.83
N GLN A 98 1.79 8.41 -0.91
CA GLN A 98 2.60 8.23 -2.11
C GLN A 98 2.29 6.86 -2.72
N PHE A 99 2.24 6.83 -4.04
CA PHE A 99 1.94 5.64 -4.82
C PHE A 99 3.00 5.43 -5.91
N ILE A 100 3.28 4.17 -6.21
CA ILE A 100 4.13 3.75 -7.33
C ILE A 100 3.36 2.73 -8.17
N TYR A 101 3.43 2.86 -9.50
CA TYR A 101 2.78 1.91 -10.38
C TYR A 101 3.58 0.61 -10.44
N SER A 102 2.91 -0.53 -10.49
CA SER A 102 3.55 -1.84 -10.40
C SER A 102 4.62 -2.15 -11.46
N ILE A 103 4.63 -1.42 -12.57
CA ILE A 103 5.55 -1.62 -13.70
C ILE A 103 6.77 -0.67 -13.60
N ASP A 104 6.71 0.36 -12.74
CA ASP A 104 7.81 1.27 -12.47
C ASP A 104 8.84 0.64 -11.53
#